data_AF-A0A1B6LP49-F1
#
_entry.id   AF-A0A1B6LP49-F1
#
_cell.length_a   1.000
_cell.length_b   1.000
_cell.length_c   1.000
_cell.angle_alpha   90.00
_cell.angle_beta   90.00
_cell.angle_gamma   90.00
#
_symmetry.space_group_name_H-M   'P 1'
#
loop_
_entity.id
_entity.type
_entity.pdbx_description
1 polymer ?
#
loop_
_entity_poly.entity_id
_entity_poly.type
_entity_poly.pdbx_seq_one_letter_code
_entity_poly.pdbx_strand_id
1 'polypeptide(L)'
;MILNLSTLHISFEVVFVFWITLHAETNGDEIPQEGAKKPTFFGMNNINDLFNLENLIDEFSGPRLCRVPGVTDMMARYNETAKKALNIPDSLSKKPFVAIESVYNAGRRTVTELVAHALGGVYSTNPPKIMQGFSSAFDGMFIRRKYYALSKYASSNLVKEARLLHPVVMEKYYYDQAVFIIAKTFIDTNLPP
;
A
#
# COMPACT_ATOMS: atom_id res chain seq x y z
N MET A 1 -21.09 -18.28 -17.05
CA MET A 1 -20.14 -19.36 -16.78
C MET A 1 -19.87 -19.36 -15.28
N ILE A 2 -20.43 -20.31 -14.54
CA ILE A 2 -20.36 -20.38 -13.08
C ILE A 2 -19.07 -21.13 -12.74
N LEU A 3 -18.11 -20.48 -12.08
CA LEU A 3 -16.92 -21.14 -11.56
C LEU A 3 -17.28 -21.86 -10.27
N ASN A 4 -17.15 -23.19 -10.28
CA ASN A 4 -17.34 -24.05 -9.13
C ASN A 4 -16.08 -24.00 -8.24
N LEU A 5 -16.21 -23.46 -7.02
CA LEU A 5 -15.11 -23.26 -6.06
C LEU A 5 -14.88 -24.46 -5.12
N SER A 6 -15.48 -25.62 -5.35
CA SER A 6 -15.51 -26.72 -4.37
C SER A 6 -14.21 -27.53 -4.21
N THR A 7 -13.07 -27.11 -4.78
CA THR A 7 -11.81 -27.88 -4.72
C THR A 7 -10.57 -27.03 -4.42
N LEU A 8 -10.70 -25.95 -3.64
CA LEU A 8 -9.54 -25.24 -3.11
C LEU A 8 -9.17 -25.80 -1.73
N HIS A 9 -8.29 -26.81 -1.71
CA HIS A 9 -7.61 -27.26 -0.51
C HIS A 9 -6.60 -26.17 -0.11
N ILE A 10 -6.99 -25.27 0.81
CA ILE A 10 -6.15 -24.15 1.23
C ILE A 10 -5.11 -24.65 2.24
N SER A 11 -4.01 -25.16 1.70
CA SER A 11 -2.71 -25.15 2.39
C SER A 11 -2.17 -23.71 2.37
N PHE A 12 -1.41 -23.31 3.39
CA PHE A 12 -0.83 -21.98 3.50
C PHE A 12 -0.04 -21.59 2.24
N GLU A 13 -0.63 -20.81 1.35
CA GLU A 13 0.05 -20.18 0.22
C GLU A 13 -0.40 -18.73 0.07
N VAL A 14 0.57 -17.83 -0.05
CA VAL A 14 0.35 -16.46 -0.50
C VAL A 14 -0.09 -16.56 -1.96
N VAL A 15 -1.39 -16.49 -2.21
CA VAL A 15 -1.93 -16.54 -3.57
C VAL A 15 -1.70 -15.18 -4.23
N PHE A 16 -0.72 -15.11 -5.13
CA PHE A 16 -0.56 -14.00 -6.06
C PHE A 16 -1.45 -14.22 -7.28
N VAL A 17 -2.49 -13.39 -7.44
CA VAL A 17 -3.29 -13.37 -8.67
C VAL A 17 -2.75 -12.26 -9.57
N PHE A 18 -1.95 -12.62 -10.59
CA PHE A 18 -1.52 -11.70 -11.64
C PHE A 18 -2.48 -11.77 -12.82
N TRP A 19 -3.07 -10.63 -13.18
CA TRP A 19 -3.81 -10.46 -14.44
C TRP A 19 -2.88 -9.78 -15.45
N ILE A 20 -2.33 -10.54 -16.41
CA ILE A 20 -1.54 -9.99 -17.52
C ILE A 20 -2.46 -9.90 -18.73
N THR A 21 -2.80 -8.69 -19.15
CA THR A 21 -3.38 -8.45 -20.48
C THR A 21 -2.24 -8.13 -21.43
N LEU A 22 -1.95 -9.03 -22.38
CA LEU A 22 -1.10 -8.72 -23.54
C LEU A 22 -1.85 -7.72 -24.43
N HIS A 23 -1.23 -6.57 -24.73
CA HIS A 23 -1.67 -5.72 -25.83
C HIS A 23 -0.69 -5.88 -26.99
N ALA A 24 -1.26 -6.15 -28.16
CA ALA A 24 -0.54 -6.20 -29.42
C ALA A 24 -0.05 -4.79 -29.78
N GLU A 25 1.23 -4.69 -30.12
CA GLU A 25 1.85 -3.47 -30.66
C GLU A 25 1.20 -3.10 -31.99
N THR A 26 0.76 -1.85 -32.12
CA THR A 26 0.52 -1.22 -33.43
C THR A 26 1.54 -0.10 -33.62
N ASN A 27 2.31 -0.24 -34.70
CA ASN A 27 3.40 0.63 -35.11
C ASN A 27 2.97 2.09 -35.36
N GLY A 28 3.84 3.01 -34.94
CA GLY A 28 4.24 4.20 -35.71
C GLY A 28 3.39 5.45 -35.57
N ASP A 29 3.88 6.42 -34.80
CA ASP A 29 3.92 7.83 -35.19
C ASP A 29 4.98 8.56 -34.35
N GLU A 30 5.86 9.32 -35.02
CA GLU A 30 6.96 10.09 -34.42
C GLU A 30 6.42 11.28 -33.59
N ILE A 31 6.88 11.41 -32.34
CA ILE A 31 6.57 12.54 -31.46
C ILE A 31 7.70 13.58 -31.54
N PRO A 32 7.42 14.88 -31.74
CA PRO A 32 8.44 15.92 -31.78
C PRO A 32 9.14 16.08 -30.41
N GLN A 33 10.46 16.27 -30.45
CA GLN A 33 11.30 16.61 -29.30
C GLN A 33 11.00 18.04 -28.82
N GLU A 34 10.00 18.19 -27.96
CA GLU A 34 9.76 19.43 -27.22
C GLU A 34 10.42 19.33 -25.83
N GLY A 35 11.27 20.30 -25.50
CA GLY A 35 12.12 20.32 -24.32
C GLY A 35 11.36 20.25 -23.00
N ALA A 36 11.06 19.04 -22.55
CA ALA A 36 10.57 18.79 -21.21
C ALA A 36 11.69 19.11 -20.23
N LYS A 37 11.54 20.21 -19.47
CA LYS A 37 12.35 20.45 -18.26
C LYS A 37 12.28 19.19 -17.42
N LYS A 38 13.39 18.43 -17.35
CA LYS A 38 13.52 17.28 -16.46
C LYS A 38 13.11 17.75 -15.06
N PRO A 39 12.04 17.20 -14.46
CA PRO A 39 11.74 17.53 -13.08
C PRO A 39 12.99 17.14 -12.28
N THR A 40 13.60 18.13 -11.63
CA THR A 40 14.77 17.94 -10.78
C THR A 40 14.45 16.84 -9.79
N PHE A 41 15.00 15.67 -10.07
CA PHE A 41 14.81 14.45 -9.31
C PHE A 41 15.49 14.68 -7.96
N PHE A 42 14.70 14.88 -6.91
CA PHE A 42 15.24 14.91 -5.55
C PHE A 42 15.95 13.58 -5.29
N GLY A 43 17.21 13.63 -4.86
CA GLY A 43 18.01 12.46 -4.54
C GLY A 43 17.31 11.55 -3.53
N MET A 44 16.79 10.42 -4.02
CA MET A 44 16.15 9.37 -3.22
C MET A 44 17.23 8.42 -2.67
N ASN A 45 18.09 8.93 -1.80
CA ASN A 45 19.20 8.13 -1.25
C ASN A 45 18.77 7.09 -0.20
N ASN A 46 17.48 6.86 0.05
CA ASN A 46 17.08 5.72 0.87
C ASN A 46 15.61 5.34 0.64
N ILE A 47 15.35 4.44 -0.31
CA ILE A 47 14.07 3.71 -0.39
C ILE A 47 13.79 3.03 0.95
N ASN A 48 14.84 2.59 1.65
CA ASN A 48 14.76 2.01 2.99
C ASN A 48 14.08 2.91 4.02
N ASP A 49 14.18 4.24 3.88
CA ASP A 49 13.55 5.16 4.86
C ASP A 49 12.02 5.12 4.80
N LEU A 50 11.43 4.76 3.65
CA LEU A 50 9.97 4.57 3.53
C LEU A 50 9.50 3.22 4.09
N PHE A 51 10.44 2.34 4.42
CA PHE A 51 10.22 1.00 4.92
C PHE A 51 10.82 0.77 6.31
N ASN A 52 11.28 1.85 6.95
CA ASN A 52 11.74 1.87 8.32
C ASN A 52 10.76 2.72 9.15
N LEU A 53 10.06 2.07 10.08
CA LEU A 53 9.06 2.72 10.91
C LEU A 53 9.68 3.77 11.86
N GLU A 54 10.83 3.48 12.45
CA GLU A 54 11.51 4.38 13.37
C GLU A 54 11.90 5.67 12.64
N ASN A 55 12.51 5.55 11.46
CA ASN A 55 12.85 6.70 10.62
C ASN A 55 11.61 7.53 10.26
N LEU A 56 10.49 6.89 9.91
CA LEU A 56 9.24 7.60 9.61
C LEU A 56 8.72 8.37 10.83
N ILE A 57 8.70 7.73 12.01
CA ILE A 57 8.25 8.36 13.25
C ILE A 57 9.15 9.56 13.60
N ASP A 58 10.46 9.39 13.48
CA ASP A 58 11.44 10.44 13.76
C ASP A 58 11.29 11.62 12.80
N GLU A 59 11.10 11.37 11.51
CA GLU A 59 10.90 12.43 10.54
C GLU A 59 9.59 13.19 10.74
N PHE A 60 8.49 12.50 11.05
CA PHE A 60 7.20 13.14 11.34
C PHE A 60 7.23 13.91 12.65
N SER A 61 8.02 13.46 13.63
CA SER A 61 8.23 14.15 14.90
C SER A 61 9.25 15.28 14.80
N GLY A 62 10.11 15.24 13.77
CA GLY A 62 11.17 16.20 13.55
C GLY A 62 10.67 17.59 13.14
N PRO A 63 11.51 18.63 13.31
CA PRO A 63 11.12 20.04 13.16
C PRO A 63 10.61 20.41 11.76
N ARG A 64 10.95 19.58 10.77
CA ARG A 64 10.60 19.79 9.37
C ARG A 64 9.16 19.39 9.04
N LEU A 65 8.65 18.31 9.65
CA LEU A 65 7.31 17.80 9.34
C LEU A 65 6.30 18.03 10.47
N CYS A 66 6.74 18.10 11.73
CA CYS A 66 5.81 18.24 12.86
C CYS A 66 4.99 19.54 12.83
N ARG A 67 5.47 20.56 12.10
CA ARG A 67 4.80 21.86 11.92
C ARG A 67 3.85 21.91 10.72
N VAL A 68 3.83 20.86 9.89
CA VAL A 68 2.94 20.81 8.73
C VAL A 68 1.50 20.57 9.23
N PRO A 69 0.51 21.38 8.81
CA PRO A 69 -0.88 21.19 9.20
C PRO A 69 -1.36 19.75 8.94
N GLY A 70 -2.03 19.16 9.92
CA GLY A 70 -2.54 17.79 9.85
C GLY A 70 -1.56 16.70 10.28
N VAL A 71 -0.25 16.97 10.37
CA VAL A 71 0.73 15.94 10.80
C VAL A 71 0.50 15.51 12.25
N THR A 72 0.25 16.45 13.17
CA THR A 72 0.00 16.10 14.58
C THR A 72 -1.22 15.20 14.75
N ASP A 73 -2.33 15.52 14.07
CA ASP A 73 -3.55 14.71 14.10
C ASP A 73 -3.31 13.34 13.43
N MET A 74 -2.65 13.31 12.28
CA MET A 74 -2.26 12.07 11.60
C MET A 74 -1.42 11.16 12.51
N MET A 75 -0.42 11.72 13.22
CA MET A 75 0.42 10.97 14.15
C MET A 75 -0.38 10.47 15.36
N ALA A 76 -1.32 11.28 15.88
CA ALA A 76 -2.21 10.84 16.95
C ALA A 76 -3.05 9.63 16.53
N ARG A 77 -3.61 9.66 15.32
CA ARG A 77 -4.39 8.55 14.75
C ARG A 77 -3.54 7.31 14.47
N TYR A 78 -2.32 7.47 13.98
CA TYR A 78 -1.37 6.36 13.87
C TYR A 78 -1.08 5.73 15.24
N ASN A 79 -0.81 6.55 16.26
CA ASN A 79 -0.51 6.08 17.61
C ASN A 79 -1.69 5.31 18.23
N GLU A 80 -2.93 5.68 17.91
CA GLU A 80 -4.11 4.92 18.31
C GLU A 80 -4.08 3.49 17.74
N THR A 81 -3.73 3.33 16.47
CA THR A 81 -3.59 2.00 15.86
C THR A 81 -2.48 1.19 16.54
N ALA A 82 -1.33 1.82 16.83
CA ALA A 82 -0.20 1.14 17.47
C ALA A 82 -0.56 0.64 18.87
N LYS A 83 -1.27 1.46 19.65
CA LYS A 83 -1.78 1.05 20.98
C LYS A 83 -2.70 -0.16 20.89
N LYS A 84 -3.61 -0.20 19.91
CA LYS A 84 -4.49 -1.36 19.69
C LYS A 84 -3.68 -2.63 19.41
N ALA A 85 -2.67 -2.53 18.55
CA ALA A 85 -1.82 -3.66 18.20
C ALA A 85 -0.94 -4.18 19.35
N LEU A 86 -0.44 -3.29 20.22
CA LEU A 86 0.38 -3.67 21.38
C LEU A 86 -0.40 -4.49 22.41
N ASN A 87 -1.71 -4.30 22.50
CA ASN A 87 -2.56 -5.01 23.46
C ASN A 87 -2.96 -6.42 23.01
N ILE A 88 -2.47 -6.90 21.85
CA ILE A 88 -2.82 -8.20 21.30
C ILE A 88 -1.70 -9.20 21.61
N PRO A 89 -1.94 -10.25 22.42
CA PRO A 89 -0.97 -11.30 22.68
C PRO A 89 -0.62 -12.07 21.39
N ASP A 90 0.65 -12.39 21.21
CA ASP A 90 1.11 -13.12 20.03
C ASP A 90 0.63 -14.57 19.96
N SER A 91 0.27 -15.15 21.10
CA SER A 91 -0.20 -16.53 21.26
C SER A 91 -1.63 -16.78 20.76
N LEU A 92 -2.37 -15.73 20.40
CA LEU A 92 -3.74 -15.89 19.91
C LEU A 92 -3.76 -16.52 18.50
N SER A 93 -4.76 -17.38 18.27
CA SER A 93 -5.02 -17.92 16.94
C SER A 93 -5.48 -16.80 15.99
N LYS A 94 -4.83 -16.69 14.84
CA LYS A 94 -5.04 -15.61 13.86
C LYS A 94 -5.64 -16.19 12.59
N LYS A 95 -6.71 -15.57 12.09
CA LYS A 95 -7.30 -15.87 10.79
C LYS A 95 -6.36 -15.44 9.64
N PRO A 96 -6.55 -15.95 8.40
CA PRO A 96 -5.72 -15.58 7.27
C PRO A 96 -5.69 -14.08 6.96
N PHE A 97 -4.58 -13.62 6.40
CA PHE A 97 -4.44 -12.29 5.81
C PHE A 97 -4.05 -12.44 4.34
N VAL A 98 -4.78 -11.76 3.46
CA VAL A 98 -4.57 -11.79 2.02
C VAL A 98 -4.36 -10.36 1.53
N ALA A 99 -3.23 -10.12 0.86
CA ALA A 99 -2.95 -8.84 0.21
C ALA A 99 -3.15 -8.99 -1.31
N ILE A 100 -4.08 -8.20 -1.87
CA ILE A 100 -4.31 -8.11 -3.32
C ILE A 100 -3.52 -6.92 -3.85
N GLU A 101 -2.46 -7.22 -4.60
CA GLU A 101 -1.55 -6.25 -5.18
C GLU A 101 -1.73 -6.19 -6.71
N SER A 102 -1.63 -5.00 -7.30
CA SER A 102 -1.72 -4.81 -8.74
C SER A 102 -1.13 -3.46 -9.14
N VAL A 103 -0.55 -3.39 -10.33
CA VAL A 103 -0.13 -2.14 -10.99
C VAL A 103 -1.33 -1.32 -11.47
N TYR A 104 -2.48 -1.95 -11.72
CA TYR A 104 -3.68 -1.28 -12.22
C TYR A 104 -4.69 -1.01 -11.10
N ASN A 105 -5.25 0.19 -11.10
CA ASN A 105 -6.28 0.58 -10.12
C ASN A 105 -7.66 0.01 -10.44
N ALA A 106 -7.96 -0.23 -11.72
CA ALA A 106 -9.27 -0.71 -12.16
C ALA A 106 -9.51 -2.15 -11.67
N GLY A 107 -10.71 -2.42 -11.17
CA GLY A 107 -11.15 -3.76 -10.75
C GLY A 107 -10.52 -4.31 -9.46
N ARG A 108 -9.40 -3.76 -8.97
CA ARG A 108 -8.72 -4.27 -7.76
C ARG A 108 -9.65 -4.28 -6.56
N ARG A 109 -10.34 -3.17 -6.27
CA ARG A 109 -11.31 -3.10 -5.17
C ARG A 109 -12.37 -4.20 -5.29
N THR A 110 -12.96 -4.37 -6.47
CA THR A 110 -13.99 -5.38 -6.72
C THR A 110 -13.46 -6.78 -6.45
N VAL A 111 -12.25 -7.11 -6.93
CA VAL A 111 -11.61 -8.40 -6.65
C VAL A 111 -11.37 -8.58 -5.16
N THR A 112 -10.83 -7.58 -4.47
CA THR A 112 -10.57 -7.65 -3.02
C THR A 112 -11.86 -7.85 -2.21
N GLU A 113 -12.94 -7.15 -2.57
CA GLU A 113 -14.26 -7.31 -1.94
C GLU A 113 -14.84 -8.71 -2.21
N LEU A 114 -14.73 -9.23 -3.44
CA LEU A 114 -15.18 -10.58 -3.80
C LEU A 114 -14.41 -11.67 -3.05
N VAL A 115 -13.08 -11.54 -2.94
CA VAL A 115 -12.23 -12.48 -2.18
C VAL A 115 -12.54 -12.40 -0.69
N ALA A 116 -12.74 -11.20 -0.13
CA ALA A 116 -13.17 -11.04 1.26
C ALA A 116 -14.50 -11.75 1.52
N HIS A 117 -15.48 -11.55 0.64
CA HIS A 117 -16.79 -12.19 0.73
C HIS A 117 -16.67 -13.72 0.65
N ALA A 118 -15.90 -14.26 -0.30
CA ALA A 118 -15.69 -15.70 -0.46
C ALA A 118 -15.05 -16.36 0.77
N LEU A 119 -14.19 -15.63 1.49
CA LEU A 119 -13.55 -16.11 2.72
C LEU A 119 -14.40 -15.91 3.98
N GLY A 120 -15.59 -15.30 3.88
CA GLY A 120 -16.34 -14.84 5.06
C GLY A 120 -15.55 -13.83 5.90
N GLY A 121 -14.68 -13.06 5.24
CA GLY A 121 -13.74 -12.13 5.84
C GLY A 121 -14.17 -10.67 5.67
N VAL A 122 -13.25 -9.77 6.01
CA VAL A 122 -13.44 -8.32 5.90
C VAL A 122 -12.51 -7.71 4.86
N TYR A 123 -13.05 -6.80 4.07
CA TYR A 123 -12.28 -5.94 3.16
C TYR A 123 -11.63 -4.81 3.96
N SER A 124 -10.34 -4.61 3.74
CA SER A 124 -9.57 -3.51 4.32
C SER A 124 -8.91 -2.65 3.23
N THR A 125 -8.90 -1.34 3.49
CA THR A 125 -8.34 -0.33 2.58
C THR A 125 -7.01 0.16 3.11
N ASN A 126 -6.16 0.62 2.19
CA ASN A 126 -4.98 1.38 2.55
C ASN A 126 -4.93 2.71 1.75
N PRO A 127 -4.89 3.88 2.42
CA PRO A 127 -4.83 4.09 3.87
C PRO A 127 -6.13 3.63 4.58
N PRO A 128 -6.02 3.15 5.83
CA PRO A 128 -7.19 2.69 6.58
C PRO A 128 -8.10 3.87 6.92
N LYS A 129 -9.39 3.63 7.16
CA LYS A 129 -10.40 4.69 7.40
C LYS A 129 -9.94 5.75 8.42
N ILE A 130 -9.32 5.34 9.52
CA ILE A 130 -8.82 6.25 10.56
C ILE A 130 -7.76 7.23 10.01
N MET A 131 -6.97 6.82 9.03
CA MET A 131 -5.92 7.62 8.40
C MET A 131 -6.38 8.39 7.16
N GLN A 132 -7.65 8.31 6.75
CA GLN A 132 -8.14 9.02 5.55
C GLN A 132 -8.27 10.53 5.80
N GLY A 133 -8.16 11.32 4.72
CA GLY A 133 -8.32 12.77 4.72
C GLY A 133 -7.02 13.58 4.78
N PHE A 134 -5.88 12.97 5.10
CA PHE A 134 -4.60 13.68 5.18
C PHE A 134 -3.88 13.84 3.84
N SER A 135 -4.09 12.93 2.88
CA SER A 135 -3.41 12.97 1.58
C SER A 135 -3.65 14.27 0.81
N SER A 136 -4.87 14.81 0.88
CA SER A 136 -5.24 16.09 0.27
C SER A 136 -4.72 17.30 1.04
N ALA A 137 -4.47 17.18 2.35
CA ALA A 137 -3.97 18.25 3.20
C ALA A 137 -2.45 18.43 3.09
N PHE A 138 -1.73 17.42 2.61
CA PHE A 138 -0.28 17.48 2.46
C PHE A 138 0.11 17.98 1.07
N ASP A 139 0.80 19.12 1.04
CA ASP A 139 1.39 19.66 -0.18
C ASP A 139 2.76 19.06 -0.44
N GLY A 140 2.95 18.56 -1.66
CA GLY A 140 4.21 18.00 -2.13
C GLY A 140 4.31 16.48 -2.06
N MET A 141 5.03 15.93 -3.03
CA MET A 141 5.18 14.49 -3.21
C MET A 141 5.95 13.82 -2.06
N PHE A 142 6.84 14.55 -1.39
CA PHE A 142 7.70 14.06 -0.32
C PHE A 142 6.90 13.58 0.91
N ILE A 143 6.10 14.47 1.49
CA ILE A 143 5.30 14.15 2.68
C ILE A 143 4.19 13.13 2.36
N ARG A 144 3.57 13.20 1.17
CA ARG A 144 2.57 12.22 0.74
C ARG A 144 3.12 10.80 0.70
N ARG A 145 4.34 10.60 0.20
CA ARG A 145 4.98 9.28 0.17
C ARG A 145 5.21 8.71 1.57
N LYS A 146 5.69 9.54 2.50
CA LYS A 146 5.88 9.15 3.91
C LYS A 146 4.55 8.88 4.61
N TYR A 147 3.51 9.64 4.30
CA TYR A 147 2.16 9.40 4.81
C TYR A 147 1.62 8.04 4.33
N TYR A 148 1.77 7.72 3.04
CA TYR A 148 1.36 6.41 2.52
C TYR A 148 2.16 5.27 3.12
N ALA A 149 3.46 5.47 3.37
CA ALA A 149 4.31 4.51 4.09
C ALA A 149 3.81 4.28 5.53
N LEU A 150 3.64 5.35 6.31
CA LEU A 150 3.11 5.27 7.68
C LEU A 150 1.73 4.61 7.73
N SER A 151 0.89 4.87 6.72
CA SER A 151 -0.43 4.25 6.61
C SER A 151 -0.37 2.72 6.43
N LYS A 152 0.70 2.16 5.85
CA LYS A 152 0.91 0.70 5.80
C LYS A 152 1.10 0.12 7.19
N TYR A 153 1.86 0.79 8.05
CA TYR A 153 2.05 0.39 9.44
C TYR A 153 0.75 0.54 10.25
N ALA A 154 0.01 1.63 10.05
CA ALA A 154 -1.31 1.79 10.64
C ALA A 154 -2.28 0.66 10.24
N SER A 155 -2.30 0.32 8.94
CA SER A 155 -3.05 -0.81 8.39
C SER A 155 -2.63 -2.13 9.02
N SER A 156 -1.33 -2.40 9.15
CA SER A 156 -0.79 -3.61 9.79
C SER A 156 -1.28 -3.76 11.23
N ASN A 157 -1.27 -2.66 12.00
CA ASN A 157 -1.76 -2.64 13.37
C ASN A 157 -3.25 -3.01 13.45
N LEU A 158 -4.08 -2.46 12.58
CA LEU A 158 -5.52 -2.78 12.52
C LEU A 158 -5.80 -4.20 11.99
N VAL A 159 -4.99 -4.68 11.06
CA VAL A 159 -5.07 -6.06 10.55
C VAL A 159 -4.78 -7.06 11.66
N LYS A 160 -3.79 -6.80 12.54
CA LYS A 160 -3.51 -7.66 13.70
C LYS A 160 -4.75 -7.87 14.58
N GLU A 161 -5.50 -6.80 14.83
CA GLU A 161 -6.75 -6.83 15.61
C GLU A 161 -7.85 -7.59 14.87
N ALA A 162 -8.14 -7.21 13.62
CA ALA A 162 -9.22 -7.80 12.84
C ALA A 162 -9.04 -9.32 12.61
N ARG A 163 -7.79 -9.78 12.46
CA ARG A 163 -7.45 -11.19 12.27
C ARG A 163 -7.75 -12.08 13.47
N LEU A 164 -8.06 -11.53 14.64
CA LEU A 164 -8.53 -12.34 15.77
C LEU A 164 -9.93 -12.90 15.50
N LEU A 165 -10.73 -12.21 14.67
CA LEU A 165 -12.13 -12.52 14.44
C LEU A 165 -12.38 -13.05 13.03
N HIS A 166 -11.82 -12.40 12.02
CA HIS A 166 -12.15 -12.66 10.61
C HIS A 166 -10.89 -12.75 9.73
N PRO A 167 -10.92 -13.54 8.63
CA PRO A 167 -9.94 -13.36 7.57
C PRO A 167 -9.96 -11.92 7.08
N VAL A 168 -8.80 -11.35 6.77
CA VAL A 168 -8.68 -9.96 6.31
C VAL A 168 -8.11 -9.94 4.91
N VAL A 169 -8.80 -9.28 3.98
CA VAL A 169 -8.34 -9.11 2.60
C VAL A 169 -8.12 -7.62 2.35
N MET A 170 -6.91 -7.24 1.97
CA MET A 170 -6.50 -5.84 1.82
C MET A 170 -5.98 -5.57 0.42
N GLU A 171 -6.29 -4.40 -0.13
CA GLU A 171 -5.62 -3.91 -1.34
C GLU A 171 -4.51 -2.90 -1.00
N LYS A 172 -3.53 -2.78 -1.90
CA LYS A 172 -2.43 -1.81 -1.81
C LYS A 172 -1.67 -1.95 -0.50
N TYR A 173 -1.07 -3.10 -0.24
CA TYR A 173 -0.25 -3.28 0.96
C TYR A 173 1.21 -2.92 0.64
N TYR A 174 2.17 -3.69 1.12
CA TYR A 174 3.58 -3.31 1.11
C TYR A 174 4.15 -3.20 -0.31
N TYR A 175 3.78 -4.11 -1.22
CA TYR A 175 4.38 -4.20 -2.54
C TYR A 175 3.86 -3.13 -3.50
N ASP A 176 2.61 -2.69 -3.38
CA ASP A 176 2.06 -1.58 -4.16
C ASP A 176 2.93 -0.31 -4.04
N GLN A 177 3.40 -0.02 -2.82
CA GLN A 177 4.28 1.12 -2.59
C GLN A 177 5.73 0.85 -3.04
N ALA A 178 6.27 -0.33 -2.77
CA ALA A 178 7.62 -0.70 -3.19
C ALA A 178 7.78 -0.64 -4.71
N VAL A 179 6.86 -1.26 -5.45
CA VAL A 179 6.85 -1.26 -6.92
C VAL A 179 6.67 0.15 -7.46
N PHE A 180 5.76 0.95 -6.89
CA PHE A 180 5.60 2.35 -7.32
C PHE A 180 6.89 3.16 -7.16
N ILE A 181 7.61 2.98 -6.05
CA ILE A 181 8.88 3.67 -5.80
C ILE A 181 9.94 3.19 -6.79
N ILE A 182 10.12 1.88 -6.95
CA ILE A 182 11.08 1.29 -7.90
C ILE A 182 10.80 1.81 -9.31
N ALA A 183 9.56 1.70 -9.78
CA ALA A 183 9.17 2.14 -11.11
C ALA A 183 9.45 3.64 -11.32
N LYS A 184 9.23 4.49 -10.31
CA LYS A 184 9.56 5.92 -10.40
C LYS A 184 11.05 6.21 -10.30
N THR A 185 11.83 5.40 -9.60
CA THR A 185 13.28 5.52 -9.47
C THR A 185 14.00 5.14 -10.75
N PHE A 186 13.51 4.12 -11.43
CA PHE A 186 14.18 3.47 -12.55
C PHE A 186 13.45 3.68 -13.89
N ILE A 187 12.55 4.67 -13.97
CA ILE A 187 11.69 4.91 -15.14
C ILE A 187 12.48 5.20 -16.43
N ASP A 188 13.70 5.73 -16.29
CA ASP A 188 14.60 6.08 -17.40
C ASP A 188 15.77 5.09 -17.54
N THR A 189 15.71 3.94 -16.87
CA THR A 189 16.72 2.88 -16.96
C THR A 189 16.13 1.65 -17.61
N ASN A 190 16.92 0.96 -18.45
CA ASN A 190 16.58 -0.36 -18.96
C ASN A 190 16.57 -1.36 -17.79
N LEU A 191 15.44 -1.44 -17.09
CA LEU A 191 15.19 -2.53 -16.16
C LEU A 191 15.23 -3.85 -16.95
N PRO A 192 15.75 -4.94 -16.36
CA PRO A 192 15.63 -6.25 -16.98
C PRO A 192 14.15 -6.54 -17.28
N PRO A 193 13.85 -7.18 -18.42
CA PRO A 193 12.47 -7.56 -18.78
C PRO A 193 11.83 -8.47 -17.73
#